data_AF-A0A954FQX1-F1
#
_entry.id   AF-A0A954FQX1-F1
#
_cell.length_a   1.000
_cell.length_b   1.000
_cell.length_c   1.000
_cell.angle_alpha   90.00
_cell.angle_beta   90.00
_cell.angle_gamma   90.00
#
_symmetry.space_group_name_H-M   'P 1'
#
loop_
_entity.id
_entity.type
_entity.pdbx_description
1 polymer ?
#
loop_
_entity_poly.entity_id
_entity_poly.type
_entity_poly.pdbx_seq_one_letter_code
_entity_poly.pdbx_strand_id
1 'polypeptide(L)'
;MQSKDLLLTANQHAHTLTMPLMEDLRTAPLVPPSPGGNHAHWVVGHLLFSEGRFQQIMDGGENQFEDLQSCFGGQSTPRSDGSDYQSYSDLLSALQLQHQKVIVLLETLTENDLDQPCRGCPPGFESFFGTWRHVFLMRSMHWMIHRGQLADCRRAAGREPLLA
;
A
#
# COMPACT_ATOMS: atom_id res chain seq x y z
N MET A 1 26.59 -2.90 -2.42
CA MET A 1 25.20 -2.43 -2.36
C MET A 1 24.74 -2.60 -0.93
N GLN A 2 24.35 -1.52 -0.26
CA GLN A 2 23.80 -1.60 1.09
C GLN A 2 22.32 -1.99 1.02
N SER A 3 21.75 -2.46 2.12
CA SER A 3 20.35 -2.87 2.10
C SER A 3 19.40 -1.67 2.01
N LYS A 4 19.80 -0.46 2.44
CA LYS A 4 19.11 0.79 2.11
C LYS A 4 18.85 0.94 0.62
N ASP A 5 19.86 0.73 -0.23
CA ASP A 5 19.74 0.88 -1.69
C ASP A 5 18.71 -0.10 -2.27
N LEU A 6 18.70 -1.33 -1.75
CA LEU A 6 17.73 -2.37 -2.11
C LEU A 6 16.32 -2.01 -1.65
N LEU A 7 16.15 -1.45 -0.46
CA LEU A 7 14.85 -1.02 0.05
C LEU A 7 14.27 0.15 -0.74
N LEU A 8 15.12 1.12 -1.09
CA LEU A 8 14.73 2.25 -1.94
C LEU A 8 14.25 1.74 -3.31
N THR A 9 15.07 0.88 -3.93
CA THR A 9 14.74 0.25 -5.22
C THR A 9 13.46 -0.58 -5.14
N ALA A 10 13.29 -1.41 -4.10
CA ALA A 10 12.12 -2.26 -3.93
C ALA A 10 10.83 -1.44 -3.79
N ASN A 11 10.85 -0.37 -2.98
CA ASN A 11 9.69 0.50 -2.80
C ASN A 11 9.36 1.31 -4.07
N GLN A 12 10.39 1.83 -4.77
CA GLN A 12 10.19 2.51 -6.05
C GLN A 12 9.66 1.57 -7.13
N HIS A 13 10.21 0.35 -7.25
CA HIS A 13 9.72 -0.66 -8.19
C HIS A 13 8.29 -1.09 -7.88
N ALA A 14 7.96 -1.33 -6.61
CA ALA A 14 6.61 -1.69 -6.21
C ALA A 14 5.60 -0.61 -6.63
N HIS A 15 5.92 0.67 -6.43
CA HIS A 15 5.10 1.78 -6.90
C HIS A 15 5.02 1.84 -8.44
N THR A 16 6.15 1.86 -9.14
CA THR A 16 6.21 1.94 -10.61
C THR A 16 5.44 0.81 -11.30
N LEU A 17 5.48 -0.40 -10.74
CA LEU A 17 4.80 -1.56 -11.29
C LEU A 17 3.30 -1.62 -10.95
N THR A 18 2.86 -0.93 -9.90
CA THR A 18 1.50 -1.02 -9.37
C THR A 18 0.64 0.17 -9.78
N MET A 19 1.19 1.38 -9.74
CA MET A 19 0.46 2.62 -10.04
C MET A 19 -0.21 2.65 -11.41
N PRO A 20 0.42 2.18 -12.51
CA PRO A 20 -0.25 2.17 -13.82
C PRO A 20 -1.54 1.36 -13.83
N LEU A 21 -1.61 0.26 -13.04
CA LEU A 21 -2.81 -0.57 -12.96
C LEU A 21 -3.94 0.17 -12.23
N MET A 22 -3.61 0.92 -11.17
CA MET A 22 -4.58 1.75 -10.44
C MET A 22 -5.10 2.90 -11.31
N GLU A 23 -4.21 3.56 -12.05
CA GLU A 23 -4.60 4.64 -12.96
C GLU A 23 -5.51 4.14 -14.07
N ASP A 24 -5.17 3.01 -14.67
CA ASP A 24 -5.98 2.37 -15.70
C ASP A 24 -7.37 2.00 -15.15
N LEU A 25 -7.44 1.37 -13.97
CA LEU A 25 -8.69 0.95 -13.32
C LEU A 25 -9.60 2.09 -12.84
N ARG A 26 -9.19 3.36 -12.94
CA ARG A 26 -10.02 4.53 -12.58
C ARG A 26 -11.40 4.52 -13.25
N THR A 27 -11.51 3.97 -14.46
CA THR A 27 -12.78 3.87 -15.21
C THR A 27 -13.57 2.59 -14.93
N ALA A 28 -13.04 1.67 -14.13
CA ALA A 28 -13.72 0.44 -13.70
C ALA A 28 -13.33 0.05 -12.25
N PRO A 29 -13.39 0.97 -11.26
CA PRO A 29 -12.71 0.78 -9.98
C PRO A 29 -13.42 -0.21 -9.05
N LEU A 30 -14.68 -0.54 -9.35
CA LEU A 30 -15.51 -1.48 -8.60
C LEU A 30 -15.57 -2.88 -9.22
N VAL A 31 -14.90 -3.12 -10.35
CA VAL A 31 -14.86 -4.47 -10.95
C VAL A 31 -13.95 -5.35 -10.10
N PRO A 32 -14.48 -6.39 -9.44
CA PRO A 32 -13.67 -7.25 -8.58
C PRO A 32 -13.00 -8.37 -9.40
N PRO A 33 -11.89 -8.94 -8.92
CA PRO A 33 -11.20 -10.03 -9.61
C PRO A 33 -11.99 -11.35 -9.57
N SER A 34 -12.86 -11.48 -8.55
CA SER A 34 -13.77 -12.60 -8.31
C SER A 34 -14.92 -12.13 -7.40
N PRO A 35 -16.02 -12.87 -7.26
CA PRO A 35 -17.09 -12.50 -6.32
C PRO A 35 -16.55 -12.29 -4.90
N GLY A 36 -16.75 -11.09 -4.35
CA GLY A 36 -16.24 -10.70 -3.02
C GLY A 36 -14.75 -10.33 -2.96
N GLY A 37 -14.03 -10.42 -4.08
CA GLY A 37 -12.63 -10.02 -4.16
C GLY A 37 -12.42 -8.51 -4.05
N ASN A 38 -11.22 -8.12 -3.63
CA ASN A 38 -10.83 -6.71 -3.49
C ASN A 38 -10.75 -6.04 -4.87
N HIS A 39 -11.74 -5.20 -5.19
CA HIS A 39 -11.71 -4.35 -6.38
C HIS A 39 -10.76 -3.16 -6.18
N ALA A 40 -10.44 -2.45 -7.27
CA ALA A 40 -9.43 -1.40 -7.28
C ALA A 40 -9.69 -0.28 -6.25
N HIS A 41 -10.95 0.16 -6.11
CA HIS A 41 -11.31 1.23 -5.16
C HIS A 41 -10.98 0.86 -3.73
N TRP A 42 -11.26 -0.39 -3.34
CA TRP A 42 -10.89 -0.89 -2.02
C TRP A 42 -9.37 -0.98 -1.89
N VAL A 43 -8.67 -1.50 -2.91
CA VAL A 43 -7.20 -1.65 -2.89
C VAL A 43 -6.49 -0.30 -2.72
N VAL A 44 -6.91 0.74 -3.43
CA VAL A 44 -6.31 2.09 -3.32
C VAL A 44 -6.52 2.66 -1.92
N GLY A 45 -7.75 2.59 -1.39
CA GLY A 45 -8.04 3.03 -0.02
C GLY A 45 -7.27 2.21 1.03
N HIS A 46 -7.15 0.89 0.82
CA HIS A 46 -6.45 -0.02 1.72
C HIS A 46 -4.95 0.26 1.77
N LEU A 47 -4.33 0.51 0.61
CA LEU A 47 -2.93 0.89 0.56
C LEU A 47 -2.70 2.23 1.27
N LEU A 48 -3.56 3.23 1.05
CA LEU A 48 -3.45 4.51 1.76
C LEU A 48 -3.55 4.34 3.28
N PHE A 49 -4.56 3.62 3.76
CA PHE A 49 -4.69 3.28 5.18
C PHE A 49 -3.45 2.55 5.72
N SER A 50 -2.91 1.61 4.94
CA SER A 50 -1.74 0.81 5.32
C SER A 50 -0.46 1.65 5.39
N GLU A 51 -0.29 2.67 4.55
CA GLU A 51 0.84 3.60 4.65
C GLU A 51 0.88 4.30 6.02
N GLY A 52 -0.28 4.76 6.51
CA GLY A 52 -0.38 5.33 7.84
C GLY A 52 -0.19 4.29 8.94
N ARG A 53 -0.61 3.03 8.72
CA ARG A 53 -0.34 1.93 9.65
C ARG A 53 1.16 1.60 9.74
N PHE A 54 1.89 1.58 8.63
CA PHE A 54 3.35 1.38 8.64
C PHE A 54 4.06 2.50 9.40
N GLN A 55 3.63 3.75 9.23
CA GLN A 55 4.15 4.88 10.00
C GLN A 55 3.92 4.67 11.51
N GLN A 56 2.67 4.37 11.89
CA GLN A 56 2.30 4.04 13.27
C GLN A 56 3.12 2.88 13.86
N ILE A 57 3.44 1.86 13.07
CA ILE A 57 4.30 0.76 13.52
C ILE A 57 5.72 1.28 13.80
N MET A 58 6.29 2.10 12.92
CA MET A 58 7.64 2.63 13.09
C MET A 58 7.77 3.52 14.32
N ASP A 59 6.82 4.45 14.49
CA ASP A 59 6.90 5.51 15.50
C ASP A 59 5.99 5.32 16.73
N GLY A 60 5.10 4.33 16.74
CA GLY A 60 4.18 4.08 17.85
C GLY A 60 3.10 5.13 18.05
N GLY A 61 2.91 6.04 17.09
CA GLY A 61 1.91 7.11 17.12
C GLY A 61 0.53 6.69 16.62
N GLU A 62 -0.24 7.66 16.14
CA GLU A 62 -1.54 7.43 15.53
C GLU A 62 -1.43 7.22 14.01
N ASN A 63 -2.36 6.46 13.45
CA ASN A 63 -2.49 6.37 12.01
C ASN A 63 -3.19 7.63 11.48
N GLN A 64 -2.49 8.43 10.67
CA GLN A 64 -3.04 9.64 10.05
C GLN A 64 -4.27 9.40 9.15
N PHE A 65 -4.55 8.13 8.80
CA PHE A 65 -5.70 7.72 7.98
C PHE A 65 -6.65 6.81 8.74
N GLU A 66 -6.72 6.90 10.07
CA GLU A 66 -7.57 6.02 10.89
C GLU A 66 -9.06 6.08 10.47
N ASP A 67 -9.54 7.24 9.99
CA ASP A 67 -10.91 7.39 9.47
C ASP A 67 -11.23 6.44 8.28
N LEU A 68 -10.19 5.94 7.58
CA LEU A 68 -10.33 4.98 6.50
C LEU A 68 -10.53 3.53 6.98
N GLN A 69 -10.28 3.23 8.25
CA GLN A 69 -10.24 1.88 8.80
C GLN A 69 -11.54 1.09 8.55
N SER A 70 -12.69 1.73 8.77
CA SER A 70 -14.01 1.10 8.63
C SER A 70 -14.27 0.58 7.21
N CYS A 71 -13.77 1.32 6.21
CA CYS A 71 -13.97 1.01 4.79
C CYS A 71 -12.83 0.17 4.21
N PHE A 72 -11.59 0.37 4.68
CA PHE A 72 -10.38 -0.10 3.99
C PHE A 72 -9.36 -0.82 4.89
N GLY A 73 -9.66 -1.02 6.18
CA GLY A 73 -8.78 -1.76 7.10
C GLY A 73 -8.68 -3.26 6.77
N GLY A 74 -7.70 -3.96 7.36
CA GLY A 74 -7.39 -5.38 7.09
C GLY A 74 -8.48 -6.42 7.41
N GLN A 75 -9.68 -5.99 7.77
CA GLN A 75 -10.85 -6.83 8.04
C GLN A 75 -12.14 -6.21 7.48
N SER A 76 -12.04 -5.10 6.74
CA SER A 76 -13.20 -4.50 6.09
C SER A 76 -13.66 -5.37 4.92
N THR A 77 -14.92 -5.25 4.55
CA THR A 77 -15.50 -5.96 3.41
C THR A 77 -15.63 -5.01 2.23
N PRO A 78 -15.04 -5.32 1.05
CA PRO A 78 -15.25 -4.55 -0.17
C PRO A 78 -16.74 -4.43 -0.50
N ARG A 79 -17.22 -3.21 -0.73
CA ARG A 79 -18.61 -2.90 -1.07
C ARG A 79 -18.74 -2.80 -2.59
N SER A 80 -19.68 -3.55 -3.15
CA SER A 80 -19.82 -3.69 -4.61
C SER A 80 -20.26 -2.41 -5.32
N ASP A 81 -20.91 -1.48 -4.61
CA ASP A 81 -21.43 -0.21 -5.14
C ASP A 81 -20.57 1.00 -4.78
N GLY A 82 -19.64 0.86 -3.82
CA GLY A 82 -18.74 1.92 -3.39
C GLY A 82 -19.42 3.15 -2.80
N SER A 83 -20.67 3.06 -2.35
CA SER A 83 -21.50 4.22 -1.95
C SER A 83 -20.90 5.05 -0.82
N ASP A 84 -20.18 4.41 0.09
CA ASP A 84 -19.63 5.01 1.30
C ASP A 84 -18.13 5.34 1.16
N TYR A 85 -17.57 5.16 -0.04
CA TYR A 85 -16.16 5.41 -0.28
C TYR A 85 -15.90 6.87 -0.62
N GLN A 86 -14.80 7.38 -0.08
CA GLN A 86 -14.20 8.60 -0.61
C GLN A 86 -13.88 8.42 -2.10
N SER A 87 -13.79 9.53 -2.82
CA SER A 87 -13.46 9.58 -4.24
C SER A 87 -12.22 8.73 -4.55
N TYR A 88 -12.33 7.85 -5.54
CA TYR A 88 -11.19 7.05 -6.02
C TYR A 88 -10.00 7.94 -6.39
N SER A 89 -10.28 9.07 -7.04
CA SER A 89 -9.26 10.02 -7.48
C SER A 89 -8.54 10.69 -6.32
N ASP A 90 -9.26 11.00 -5.25
CA ASP A 90 -8.71 11.69 -4.09
C ASP A 90 -7.86 10.71 -3.28
N LEU A 91 -8.34 9.48 -3.10
CA LEU A 91 -7.58 8.39 -2.47
C LEU A 91 -6.29 8.09 -3.23
N LEU A 92 -6.35 8.01 -4.56
CA LEU A 92 -5.18 7.72 -5.40
C LEU A 92 -4.15 8.85 -5.34
N SER A 93 -4.59 10.11 -5.39
CA SER A 93 -3.71 11.27 -5.26
C SER A 93 -3.06 11.34 -3.88
N ALA A 94 -3.82 11.05 -2.82
CA ALA A 94 -3.30 10.98 -1.46
C ALA A 94 -2.27 9.85 -1.29
N LEU A 95 -2.51 8.69 -1.91
CA LEU A 95 -1.57 7.56 -1.91
C LEU A 95 -0.26 7.91 -2.61
N GLN A 96 -0.31 8.57 -3.77
CA GLN A 96 0.88 9.05 -4.49
C GLN A 96 1.70 10.02 -3.63
N LEU A 97 1.04 11.01 -3.03
CA LEU A 97 1.71 11.98 -2.15
C LEU A 97 2.34 11.29 -0.93
N GLN A 98 1.62 10.34 -0.32
CA GLN A 98 2.13 9.60 0.82
C GLN A 98 3.32 8.73 0.43
N HIS A 99 3.27 8.07 -0.74
CA HIS A 99 4.41 7.31 -1.24
C HIS A 99 5.66 8.19 -1.38
N GLN A 100 5.52 9.39 -1.96
CA GLN A 100 6.64 10.32 -2.10
C GLN A 100 7.23 10.71 -0.75
N LYS A 101 6.40 10.97 0.28
CA LYS A 101 6.87 11.28 1.63
C LYS A 101 7.70 10.14 2.23
N VAL A 102 7.25 8.90 2.04
CA VAL A 102 7.95 7.70 2.53
C VAL A 102 9.29 7.50 1.81
N ILE A 103 9.35 7.73 0.50
CA ILE A 103 10.61 7.66 -0.26
C ILE A 103 11.60 8.74 0.21
N VAL A 104 11.15 9.99 0.36
CA VAL A 104 11.98 11.08 0.88
C VAL A 104 12.51 10.74 2.28
N LEU A 105 11.66 10.21 3.17
CA LEU A 105 12.12 9.74 4.47
C LEU A 105 13.22 8.69 4.32
N LEU A 106 12.99 7.63 3.55
CA LEU A 106 13.96 6.54 3.36
C LEU A 106 15.31 7.04 2.78
N GLU A 107 15.28 8.02 1.89
CA GLU A 107 16.49 8.65 1.32
C GLU A 107 17.33 9.37 2.38
N THR A 108 16.69 9.96 3.40
CA THR A 108 17.39 10.67 4.49
C THR A 108 18.05 9.75 5.52
N LEU A 109 17.64 8.47 5.59
CA LEU A 109 18.15 7.53 6.59
C LEU A 109 19.55 7.01 6.23
N THR A 110 20.35 6.69 7.24
CA THR A 110 21.58 5.90 7.09
C THR A 110 21.29 4.40 7.16
N GLU A 111 22.26 3.56 6.79
CA GLU A 111 22.12 2.10 6.95
C GLU A 111 21.85 1.71 8.41
N ASN A 112 22.44 2.42 9.38
CA ASN A 112 22.26 2.15 10.81
C ASN A 112 20.89 2.58 11.34
N ASP A 113 20.32 3.68 10.81
CA ASP A 113 19.00 4.15 11.23
C ASP A 113 17.90 3.11 10.94
N LEU A 114 18.10 2.28 9.93
CA LEU A 114 17.18 1.20 9.56
C LEU A 114 17.10 0.09 10.62
N ASP A 115 18.10 -0.08 11.49
CA ASP A 115 18.09 -1.07 12.57
C ASP A 115 17.45 -0.55 13.86
N GLN A 116 16.93 0.69 13.85
CA GLN A 116 16.14 1.21 14.96
C GLN A 116 14.92 0.32 15.21
N PRO A 117 14.64 -0.05 16.48
CA PRO A 117 13.44 -0.79 16.82
C PRO A 117 12.18 0.02 16.54
N CYS A 118 11.16 -0.65 16.01
CA CYS A 118 9.83 -0.07 15.84
C CYS A 118 9.13 0.08 17.19
N ARG A 119 8.57 1.26 17.46
CA ARG A 119 7.89 1.52 18.75
C ARG A 119 6.47 0.97 18.81
N GLY A 120 5.82 0.77 17.66
CA GLY A 120 4.46 0.24 17.53
C GLY A 120 4.40 -1.20 17.00
N CYS A 121 5.49 -1.97 17.12
CA CYS A 121 5.53 -3.36 16.66
C CYS A 121 4.49 -4.22 17.41
N PRO A 122 3.55 -4.90 16.72
CA PRO A 122 2.62 -5.82 17.38
C PRO A 122 3.37 -7.04 17.97
N PRO A 123 3.04 -7.50 19.18
CA PRO A 123 3.66 -8.68 19.77
C PRO A 123 3.55 -9.91 18.85
N GLY A 124 4.68 -10.58 18.60
CA GLY A 124 4.75 -11.77 17.75
C GLY A 124 4.91 -11.48 16.26
N PHE A 125 5.04 -10.21 15.86
CA PHE A 125 5.28 -9.79 14.47
C PHE A 125 6.68 -9.19 14.25
N GLU A 126 7.63 -9.44 15.16
CA GLU A 126 8.95 -8.84 15.16
C GLU A 126 9.75 -9.20 13.88
N SER A 127 9.53 -10.37 13.30
CA SER A 127 10.16 -10.75 12.01
C SER A 127 9.71 -9.90 10.82
N PHE A 128 8.55 -9.24 10.93
CA PHE A 128 7.98 -8.39 9.88
C PHE A 128 8.12 -6.91 10.19
N PHE A 129 8.13 -6.55 11.47
CA PHE A 129 8.01 -5.16 11.93
C PHE A 129 8.95 -4.81 13.08
N GLY A 130 9.97 -5.62 13.37
CA GLY A 130 10.84 -5.40 14.54
C GLY A 130 11.73 -4.16 14.41
N THR A 131 12.14 -3.83 13.19
CA THR A 131 12.95 -2.63 12.90
C THR A 131 12.41 -1.90 11.68
N TRP A 132 12.86 -0.66 11.48
CA TRP A 132 12.48 0.16 10.33
C TRP A 132 12.84 -0.54 9.00
N ARG A 133 13.97 -1.26 8.96
CA ARG A 133 14.37 -2.12 7.84
C ARG A 133 13.28 -3.11 7.45
N HIS A 134 12.72 -3.81 8.45
CA HIS A 134 11.66 -4.79 8.23
C HIS A 134 10.37 -4.12 7.72
N VAL A 135 10.01 -2.95 8.25
CA VAL A 135 8.82 -2.20 7.81
C VAL A 135 8.94 -1.78 6.34
N PHE A 136 10.07 -1.18 5.93
CA PHE A 136 10.26 -0.77 4.53
C PHE A 136 10.25 -1.96 3.56
N LEU A 137 10.78 -3.11 3.98
CA LEU A 137 10.71 -4.33 3.19
C LEU A 137 9.25 -4.80 3.06
N MET A 138 8.55 -4.93 4.19
CA MET A 138 7.17 -5.39 4.21
C MET A 138 6.24 -4.48 3.40
N ARG A 139 6.45 -3.16 3.47
CA ARG A 139 5.71 -2.19 2.66
C ARG A 139 5.82 -2.49 1.17
N SER A 140 7.04 -2.71 0.66
CA SER A 140 7.23 -3.04 -0.76
C SER A 140 6.55 -4.36 -1.16
N MET A 141 6.59 -5.37 -0.29
CA MET A 141 5.93 -6.65 -0.51
C MET A 141 4.41 -6.50 -0.51
N HIS A 142 3.85 -5.71 0.42
CA HIS A 142 2.42 -5.45 0.54
C HIS A 142 1.85 -4.78 -0.71
N TRP A 143 2.55 -3.78 -1.26
CA TRP A 143 2.20 -3.20 -2.56
C TRP A 143 2.16 -4.25 -3.67
N MET A 144 3.16 -5.14 -3.73
CA MET A 144 3.22 -6.19 -4.76
C MET A 144 2.15 -7.27 -4.60
N ILE A 145 1.71 -7.57 -3.38
CA ILE A 145 0.55 -8.44 -3.13
C ILE A 145 -0.70 -7.83 -3.78
N HIS A 146 -0.95 -6.55 -3.51
CA HIS A 146 -2.11 -5.84 -4.06
C HIS A 146 -2.01 -5.58 -5.57
N ARG A 147 -0.80 -5.47 -6.11
CA ARG A 147 -0.58 -5.47 -7.57
C ARG A 147 -1.18 -6.69 -8.25
N GLY A 148 -1.05 -7.87 -7.64
CA GLY A 148 -1.66 -9.11 -8.16
C GLY A 148 -3.18 -8.99 -8.27
N GLN A 149 -3.82 -8.50 -7.20
CA GLN A 149 -5.27 -8.27 -7.18
C GLN A 149 -5.71 -7.26 -8.26
N LEU A 150 -4.97 -6.17 -8.42
CA LEU A 150 -5.24 -5.17 -9.47
C LEU A 150 -5.09 -5.77 -10.87
N ALA A 151 -4.09 -6.62 -11.12
CA ALA A 151 -3.93 -7.28 -12.40
C ALA A 151 -5.13 -8.19 -12.73
N ASP A 152 -5.65 -8.90 -11.73
CA ASP A 152 -6.86 -9.71 -11.88
C ASP A 152 -8.12 -8.85 -12.07
N CYS A 153 -8.24 -7.69 -11.38
CA CYS A 153 -9.33 -6.73 -11.62
C CYS A 153 -9.34 -6.24 -13.06
N ARG A 154 -8.16 -5.94 -13.63
CA ARG A 154 -8.04 -5.53 -15.03
C ARG A 154 -8.51 -6.62 -15.99
N ARG A 155 -8.12 -7.87 -15.73
CA ARG A 155 -8.58 -9.02 -16.52
C ARG A 155 -10.10 -9.17 -16.44
N ALA A 156 -10.66 -9.07 -15.24
CA ALA A 156 -12.11 -9.12 -15.03
C ALA A 156 -12.85 -7.96 -15.72
N ALA A 157 -12.22 -6.79 -15.83
CA ALA A 157 -12.72 -5.64 -16.57
C ALA A 157 -12.52 -5.74 -18.09
N GLY A 158 -12.05 -6.89 -18.61
CA GLY A 158 -11.85 -7.11 -20.05
C GLY A 158 -10.65 -6.37 -20.65
N ARG A 159 -9.66 -6.01 -19.83
CA ARG A 159 -8.47 -5.26 -20.28
C ARG A 159 -7.30 -6.18 -20.59
N GLU A 160 -6.57 -5.84 -21.64
CA GLU A 160 -5.30 -6.47 -22.00
C GLU A 160 -4.19 -6.18 -20.96
N PRO A 161 -3.15 -7.01 -20.85
CA PRO A 161 -1.99 -6.75 -19.97
C PRO A 161 -1.35 -5.37 -20.24
N LEU A 162 -1.12 -4.57 -19.20
CA LEU A 162 -0.57 -3.20 -19.32
C LEU A 162 0.96 -3.14 -19.24
N LEU A 163 1.59 -4.19 -18.72
CA LEU A 163 3.03 -4.32 -18.54
C LEU A 163 3.36 -5.81 -18.71
N ALA A 164 4.10 -6.13 -19.77
CA ALA A 164 4.63 -7.47 -20.07
C ALA A 164 6.06 -7.58 -19.55
#